data_AF-A0A842UV07-F1
#
_entry.id   AF-A0A842UV07-F1
#
_cell.length_a   1.000
_cell.length_b   1.000
_cell.length_c   1.000
_cell.angle_alpha   90.00
_cell.angle_beta   90.00
_cell.angle_gamma   90.00
#
_symmetry.space_group_name_H-M   'P 1'
#
loop_
_entity.id
_entity.type
_entity.pdbx_description
1 polymer ?
#
loop_
_entity_poly.entity_id
_entity_poly.type
_entity_poly.pdbx_seq_one_letter_code
_entity_poly.pdbx_strand_id
1 'polypeptide(L)'
;MTNEIPENHFFKYAFPCSHILLESNKITKKEFEDLKNKFLNKKNPDKKSLERIFPAAFRRIKKLAEKLGRHYWDYEVIKQYWEKEHNRLINNDEDGYGKQPESFKDLCKITTAKIIDKKQNLLIVEYNNKKRIVFDNLIKSVNIGDRVKIHYAYAIEKI
;
A
#
# COMPACT_ATOMS: atom_id res chain seq x y z
N MET A 1 4.77 7.25 20.93
CA MET A 1 4.82 7.27 19.45
C MET A 1 5.74 6.15 19.02
N THR A 2 5.24 5.15 18.31
CA THR A 2 6.12 4.14 17.68
C THR A 2 6.89 4.85 16.57
N ASN A 3 8.20 4.98 16.72
CA ASN A 3 9.09 5.50 15.67
C ASN A 3 9.14 4.48 14.52
N GLU A 4 8.09 4.44 13.69
CA GLU A 4 8.13 3.68 12.44
C GLU A 4 9.20 4.30 11.54
N ILE A 5 10.15 3.50 11.10
CA ILE A 5 11.14 3.92 10.10
C ILE A 5 10.48 4.01 8.71
N PRO A 6 10.97 4.90 7.82
CA PRO A 6 10.41 5.09 6.48
C PRO A 6 10.26 3.80 5.67
N GLU A 7 11.22 2.88 5.76
CA GLU A 7 11.20 1.59 5.06
C GLU A 7 10.00 0.74 5.47
N ASN A 8 9.73 0.66 6.77
CA ASN A 8 8.62 -0.12 7.30
C ASN A 8 7.29 0.44 6.80
N HIS A 9 7.11 1.76 6.92
CA HIS A 9 5.88 2.41 6.50
C HIS A 9 5.69 2.30 4.99
N PHE A 10 6.74 2.56 4.19
CA PHE A 10 6.67 2.42 2.75
C PHE A 10 6.33 0.98 2.35
N PHE A 11 7.06 -0.01 2.89
CA PHE A 11 6.90 -1.40 2.47
C PHE A 11 5.53 -1.98 2.84
N LYS A 12 5.02 -1.61 4.02
CA LYS A 12 3.66 -1.95 4.49
C LYS A 12 2.58 -1.60 3.45
N TYR A 13 2.67 -0.41 2.86
CA TYR A 13 1.71 0.06 1.86
C TYR A 13 2.05 -0.36 0.42
N ALA A 14 3.33 -0.55 0.09
CA ALA A 14 3.78 -0.88 -1.27
C ALA A 14 3.67 -2.37 -1.61
N PHE A 15 3.91 -3.27 -0.65
CA PHE A 15 3.90 -4.71 -0.89
C PHE A 15 2.61 -5.24 -1.55
N PRO A 16 1.39 -4.81 -1.19
CA PRO A 16 0.16 -5.20 -1.88
C PRO A 16 0.20 -5.05 -3.41
N CYS A 17 0.96 -4.08 -3.92
CA CYS A 17 1.12 -3.84 -5.36
C CYS A 17 2.22 -4.68 -6.02
N SER A 18 3.03 -5.42 -5.25
CA SER A 18 4.15 -6.19 -5.79
C SER A 18 3.70 -7.32 -6.73
N HIS A 19 2.49 -7.85 -6.57
CA HIS A 19 1.93 -8.84 -7.49
C HIS A 19 1.74 -8.26 -8.90
N ILE A 20 1.25 -7.02 -9.01
CA ILE A 20 1.13 -6.33 -10.29
C ILE A 20 2.50 -6.14 -10.95
N LEU A 21 3.53 -5.85 -10.16
CA LEU A 21 4.90 -5.74 -10.67
C LEU A 21 5.41 -7.08 -11.22
N LEU A 22 5.06 -8.20 -10.57
CA LEU A 22 5.38 -9.53 -11.06
C LEU A 22 4.63 -9.83 -12.36
N GLU A 23 3.31 -9.63 -12.40
CA GLU A 23 2.48 -9.87 -13.58
C GLU A 23 2.89 -9.01 -14.78
N SER A 24 3.37 -7.79 -14.51
CA SER A 24 3.87 -6.85 -15.53
C SER A 24 5.34 -7.09 -15.89
N ASN A 25 5.95 -8.20 -15.45
CA ASN A 25 7.35 -8.55 -15.66
C ASN A 25 8.35 -7.45 -15.23
N LYS A 26 8.00 -6.64 -14.22
CA LYS A 26 8.87 -5.59 -13.66
C LYS A 26 9.77 -6.11 -12.55
N ILE A 27 9.38 -7.22 -11.93
CA ILE A 27 10.21 -8.01 -11.03
C ILE A 27 10.12 -9.48 -11.40
N THR A 28 11.14 -10.24 -11.05
CA THR A 28 11.17 -11.69 -11.20
C THR A 28 10.35 -12.39 -10.11
N LYS A 29 9.94 -13.64 -10.35
CA LYS A 29 9.31 -14.48 -9.32
C LYS A 29 10.20 -14.62 -8.07
N LYS A 30 11.52 -14.72 -8.26
CA LYS A 30 12.50 -14.80 -7.15
C LYS A 30 12.45 -13.54 -6.28
N GLU A 31 12.41 -12.35 -6.88
CA GLU A 31 12.30 -11.09 -6.15
C GLU A 31 10.96 -10.95 -5.44
N PHE A 32 9.86 -11.35 -6.09
CA PHE A 32 8.54 -11.35 -5.45
C PHE A 32 8.51 -12.27 -4.22
N GLU A 33 9.02 -13.49 -4.32
CA GLU A 33 9.08 -14.41 -3.18
C GLU A 33 10.02 -13.90 -2.07
N ASP A 34 11.13 -13.24 -2.40
CA ASP A 34 11.99 -12.57 -1.40
C ASP A 34 11.24 -11.44 -0.67
N LEU A 35 10.52 -10.58 -1.41
CA LEU A 35 9.67 -9.56 -0.81
C LEU A 35 8.61 -10.17 0.10
N LYS A 36 7.90 -11.18 -0.38
CA LYS A 36 6.87 -11.89 0.38
C LYS A 36 7.44 -12.51 1.65
N ASN A 37 8.60 -13.16 1.56
CA ASN A 37 9.28 -13.73 2.72
C ASN A 37 9.70 -12.66 3.72
N LYS A 38 10.31 -11.55 3.27
CA LYS A 38 10.65 -10.43 4.16
C LYS A 38 9.41 -9.90 4.86
N PHE A 39 8.35 -9.69 4.10
CA PHE A 39 7.10 -9.16 4.59
C PHE A 39 6.40 -10.06 5.62
N LEU A 40 6.26 -11.36 5.33
CA LEU A 40 5.69 -12.34 6.27
C LEU A 40 6.52 -12.47 7.56
N ASN A 41 7.83 -12.29 7.46
CA ASN A 41 8.75 -12.32 8.59
C ASN A 41 8.98 -10.95 9.25
N LYS A 42 8.17 -9.93 8.92
CA LYS A 42 8.27 -8.55 9.45
C LYS A 42 9.66 -7.92 9.27
N LYS A 43 10.36 -8.29 8.20
CA LYS A 43 11.61 -7.70 7.76
C LYS A 43 11.32 -6.70 6.64
N ASN A 44 12.12 -5.65 6.58
CA ASN A 44 12.01 -4.62 5.55
C ASN A 44 13.19 -4.75 4.57
N PRO A 45 12.94 -4.68 3.25
CA PRO A 45 14.01 -4.42 2.31
C PRO A 45 14.64 -3.05 2.60
N ASP A 46 15.93 -2.91 2.30
CA ASP A 46 16.59 -1.62 2.40
C ASP A 46 16.02 -0.62 1.37
N LYS A 47 16.26 0.67 1.62
CA LYS A 47 15.84 1.76 0.74
C LYS A 47 16.22 1.56 -0.73
N LYS A 48 17.45 1.13 -1.03
CA LYS A 48 17.92 0.98 -2.43
C LYS A 48 17.15 -0.13 -3.13
N SER A 49 16.89 -1.23 -2.43
CA SER A 49 16.04 -2.31 -2.90
C SER A 49 14.60 -1.84 -3.16
N LEU A 50 14.00 -1.08 -2.23
CA LEU A 50 12.66 -0.51 -2.41
C LEU A 50 12.61 0.46 -3.59
N GLU A 51 13.62 1.32 -3.75
CA GLU A 51 13.70 2.30 -4.84
C GLU A 51 13.77 1.64 -6.22
N ARG A 52 14.59 0.59 -6.32
CA ARG A 52 14.74 -0.20 -7.54
C ARG A 52 13.46 -0.94 -7.92
N ILE A 53 12.76 -1.51 -6.94
CA ILE A 53 11.55 -2.31 -7.18
C ILE A 53 10.34 -1.41 -7.45
N PHE A 54 10.22 -0.27 -6.76
CA PHE A 54 9.06 0.62 -6.82
C PHE A 54 9.42 2.01 -7.40
N PRO A 55 10.03 2.10 -8.59
CA PRO A 55 10.58 3.36 -9.09
C PRO A 55 9.51 4.43 -9.33
N ALA A 56 8.29 4.03 -9.71
CA ALA A 56 7.18 4.95 -9.91
C ALA A 56 6.73 5.62 -8.60
N ALA A 57 6.65 4.86 -7.51
CA ALA A 57 6.31 5.40 -6.19
C ALA A 57 7.39 6.37 -5.71
N PHE A 58 8.67 5.99 -5.83
CA PHE A 58 9.79 6.86 -5.47
C PHE A 58 9.82 8.17 -6.26
N ARG A 59 9.54 8.13 -7.57
CA ARG A 59 9.42 9.35 -8.37
C ARG A 59 8.35 10.30 -7.82
N ARG A 60 7.17 9.77 -7.46
CA ARG A 60 6.05 10.56 -6.91
C ARG A 60 6.40 11.13 -5.54
N ILE A 61 7.03 10.31 -4.69
CA ILE A 61 7.50 10.72 -3.36
C ILE A 61 8.54 11.85 -3.46
N LYS A 62 9.49 11.76 -4.40
CA LYS A 62 10.48 12.84 -4.64
C LYS A 62 9.80 14.14 -5.04
N LYS A 63 8.85 14.11 -5.99
CA LYS A 63 8.05 15.29 -6.36
C LYS A 63 7.27 15.87 -5.19
N LEU A 64 6.70 15.03 -4.33
CA LEU A 64 6.01 15.49 -3.11
C LEU A 64 6.99 16.15 -2.15
N ALA A 65 8.15 15.53 -1.94
CA ALA A 65 9.19 16.03 -1.04
C ALA A 65 9.71 17.42 -1.46
N GLU A 66 9.91 17.62 -2.76
CA GLU A 66 10.28 18.91 -3.36
C GLU A 66 9.24 19.99 -3.02
N LYS A 67 7.95 19.70 -3.19
CA LYS A 67 6.86 20.63 -2.84
C LYS A 67 6.82 20.98 -1.35
N LEU A 68 7.23 20.05 -0.50
CA LEU A 68 7.23 20.23 0.96
C LEU A 68 8.53 20.85 1.49
N GLY A 69 9.58 20.96 0.65
CA GLY A 69 10.91 21.37 1.10
C GLY A 69 11.56 20.40 2.09
N ARG A 70 11.30 19.09 1.95
CA ARG A 70 11.79 18.04 2.87
C ARG A 70 12.56 16.96 2.12
N HIS A 71 13.33 16.14 2.85
CA HIS A 71 14.00 14.99 2.26
C HIS A 71 12.98 13.91 1.85
N TYR A 72 13.12 13.34 0.66
CA TYR A 72 12.12 12.42 0.09
C TYR A 72 11.95 11.10 0.86
N TRP A 73 12.96 10.71 1.61
CA TRP A 73 12.94 9.50 2.44
C TRP A 73 12.76 9.82 3.92
N ASP A 74 12.01 10.88 4.22
CA ASP A 74 11.54 11.22 5.56
C ASP A 74 10.21 10.53 5.85
N TYR A 75 10.00 10.06 7.08
CA TYR A 75 8.80 9.31 7.47
C TYR A 75 7.50 10.08 7.18
N GLU A 76 7.43 11.36 7.51
CA GLU A 76 6.21 12.16 7.31
C GLU A 76 5.95 12.39 5.82
N VAL A 77 6.98 12.47 4.97
CA VAL A 77 6.80 12.55 3.51
C VAL A 77 6.22 11.24 2.98
N ILE A 78 6.74 10.09 3.42
CA ILE A 78 6.22 8.77 3.03
C ILE A 78 4.78 8.58 3.51
N LYS A 79 4.49 8.96 4.76
CA LYS A 79 3.15 8.91 5.33
C LYS A 79 2.19 9.80 4.54
N GLN A 80 2.55 11.06 4.28
CA GLN A 80 1.73 11.99 3.51
C GLN A 80 1.51 11.50 2.07
N TYR A 81 2.50 10.84 1.47
CA TYR A 81 2.33 10.21 0.17
C TYR A 81 1.20 9.17 0.20
N TRP A 82 1.25 8.20 1.12
CA TRP A 82 0.24 7.14 1.16
C TRP A 82 -1.13 7.62 1.64
N GLU A 83 -1.19 8.50 2.62
CA GLU A 83 -2.47 8.96 3.20
C GLU A 83 -3.21 9.96 2.32
N LYS A 84 -2.49 10.72 1.48
CA LYS A 84 -3.09 11.81 0.69
C LYS A 84 -2.71 11.77 -0.78
N GLU A 85 -1.43 11.90 -1.09
CA GLU A 85 -0.98 12.16 -2.47
C GLU A 85 -1.28 10.99 -3.40
N HIS A 86 -1.14 9.75 -2.94
CA HIS A 86 -1.42 8.54 -3.73
C HIS A 86 -2.87 8.50 -4.22
N ASN A 87 -3.84 8.72 -3.33
CA ASN A 87 -5.25 8.79 -3.71
C ASN A 87 -5.56 10.03 -4.57
N ARG A 88 -4.91 11.18 -4.30
CA ARG A 88 -5.07 12.39 -5.11
C ARG A 88 -4.66 12.13 -6.56
N LEU A 89 -3.50 11.51 -6.78
CA LEU A 89 -3.01 11.16 -8.12
C LEU A 89 -3.97 10.24 -8.86
N ILE A 90 -4.53 9.24 -8.18
CA ILE A 90 -5.50 8.30 -8.77
C ILE A 90 -6.80 9.03 -9.13
N ASN A 91 -7.33 9.86 -8.23
CA ASN A 91 -8.59 10.57 -8.44
C ASN A 91 -8.50 11.61 -9.57
N ASN A 92 -7.32 12.16 -9.81
CA ASN A 92 -7.06 13.15 -10.86
C ASN A 92 -6.53 12.53 -12.15
N ASP A 93 -6.50 11.20 -12.28
CA ASP A 93 -6.01 10.51 -13.47
C ASP A 93 -4.54 10.81 -13.84
N GLU A 94 -3.76 11.29 -12.88
CA GLU A 94 -2.36 11.68 -13.05
C GLU A 94 -1.45 10.45 -13.17
N ASP A 95 -0.23 10.67 -13.70
CA ASP A 95 0.87 9.71 -13.59
C ASP A 95 0.55 8.31 -14.19
N GLY A 96 -0.33 8.29 -15.20
CA GLY A 96 -0.74 7.12 -15.96
C GLY A 96 -2.06 6.49 -15.52
N TYR A 97 -2.69 6.96 -14.43
CA TYR A 97 -3.95 6.41 -13.95
C TYR A 97 -5.12 6.67 -14.91
N GLY A 98 -5.13 7.77 -15.67
CA GLY A 98 -6.20 8.05 -16.65
C GLY A 98 -6.41 7.01 -17.75
N LYS A 99 -5.44 6.12 -17.96
CA LYS A 99 -5.55 5.00 -18.93
C LYS A 99 -6.01 3.69 -18.29
N GLN A 100 -6.17 3.64 -16.98
CA GLN A 100 -6.51 2.43 -16.24
C GLN A 100 -8.03 2.31 -16.03
N PRO A 101 -8.57 1.08 -15.99
CA PRO A 101 -9.97 0.87 -15.64
C PRO A 101 -10.31 1.39 -14.24
N GLU A 102 -11.54 1.86 -14.02
CA GLU A 102 -11.97 2.38 -12.70
C GLU A 102 -11.89 1.31 -11.61
N SER A 103 -12.15 0.05 -11.94
CA SER A 103 -11.99 -1.08 -11.02
C SER A 103 -10.53 -1.23 -10.53
N PHE A 104 -9.55 -1.02 -11.41
CA PHE A 104 -8.14 -1.04 -11.04
C PHE A 104 -7.78 0.16 -10.17
N LYS A 105 -8.24 1.37 -10.52
CA LYS A 105 -8.06 2.57 -9.69
C LYS A 105 -8.62 2.39 -8.28
N ASP A 106 -9.83 1.84 -8.15
CA ASP A 106 -10.50 1.53 -6.88
C ASP A 106 -9.74 0.48 -6.06
N LEU A 107 -9.03 -0.44 -6.70
CA LEU A 107 -8.11 -1.37 -6.01
C LEU A 107 -6.84 -0.64 -5.52
N CYS A 108 -6.29 0.29 -6.29
CA CYS A 108 -5.11 1.06 -5.91
C CYS A 108 -5.37 2.12 -4.84
N LYS A 109 -6.60 2.58 -4.62
CA LYS A 109 -6.89 3.60 -3.58
C LYS A 109 -6.71 3.00 -2.18
N ILE A 110 -6.09 3.77 -1.29
CA ILE A 110 -6.04 3.47 0.15
C ILE A 110 -7.35 3.95 0.76
N THR A 111 -8.18 3.03 1.23
CA THR A 111 -9.55 3.35 1.69
C THR A 111 -9.77 2.84 3.10
N THR A 112 -10.50 3.60 3.92
CA THR A 112 -10.97 3.11 5.22
C THR A 112 -12.22 2.27 5.02
N ALA A 113 -12.20 1.03 5.51
CA ALA A 113 -13.31 0.09 5.43
C ALA A 113 -13.65 -0.48 6.80
N LYS A 114 -14.93 -0.80 7.03
CA LYS A 114 -15.41 -1.46 8.25
C LYS A 114 -15.40 -2.97 8.05
N ILE A 115 -14.88 -3.73 9.02
CA ILE A 115 -14.96 -5.20 8.99
C ILE A 115 -16.40 -5.61 9.31
N ILE A 116 -17.03 -6.35 8.39
CA ILE A 116 -18.41 -6.83 8.55
C ILE A 116 -18.50 -8.34 8.73
N ASP A 117 -17.48 -9.10 8.32
CA ASP A 117 -17.39 -10.54 8.54
C ASP A 117 -15.91 -10.99 8.53
N LYS A 118 -15.63 -12.15 9.12
CA LYS A 118 -14.27 -12.71 9.24
C LYS A 118 -14.29 -14.22 9.00
N LYS A 119 -13.46 -14.69 8.07
CA LYS A 119 -13.31 -16.11 7.73
C LYS A 119 -11.83 -16.47 7.61
N GLN A 120 -11.31 -17.26 8.56
CA GLN A 120 -9.90 -17.66 8.58
C GLN A 120 -8.95 -16.44 8.46
N ASN A 121 -8.24 -16.31 7.34
CA ASN A 121 -7.30 -15.23 7.01
C ASN A 121 -7.89 -14.16 6.05
N LEU A 122 -9.21 -14.13 5.93
CA LEU A 122 -9.96 -13.22 5.08
C LEU A 122 -10.92 -12.37 5.91
N LEU A 123 -11.02 -11.10 5.54
CA LEU A 123 -12.02 -10.17 6.06
C LEU A 123 -12.96 -9.80 4.92
N ILE A 124 -14.25 -9.78 5.22
CA ILE A 124 -15.21 -9.08 4.38
C ILE A 124 -15.33 -7.69 4.96
N VAL A 125 -14.98 -6.69 4.15
CA VAL A 125 -15.01 -5.28 4.54
C VAL A 125 -16.01 -4.50 3.70
N GLU A 126 -16.59 -3.46 4.29
CA GLU A 126 -17.53 -2.55 3.65
C GLU A 126 -17.00 -1.12 3.62
N TYR A 127 -17.10 -0.47 2.46
CA TYR A 127 -16.72 0.92 2.23
C TYR A 127 -17.53 1.45 1.03
N ASN A 128 -18.01 2.70 1.09
CA ASN A 128 -18.72 3.35 -0.03
C ASN A 128 -19.84 2.49 -0.65
N ASN A 129 -20.64 1.80 0.17
CA ASN A 129 -21.69 0.85 -0.25
C ASN A 129 -21.19 -0.36 -1.08
N LYS A 130 -19.88 -0.62 -1.08
CA LYS A 130 -19.24 -1.77 -1.70
C LYS A 130 -18.78 -2.76 -0.62
N LYS A 131 -18.75 -4.04 -0.97
CA LYS A 131 -18.12 -5.10 -0.17
C LYS A 131 -16.91 -5.65 -0.90
N ARG A 132 -15.85 -5.96 -0.16
CA ARG A 132 -14.62 -6.56 -0.71
C ARG A 132 -14.06 -7.59 0.27
N ILE A 133 -13.52 -8.67 -0.28
CA ILE A 133 -12.72 -9.62 0.49
C ILE A 133 -11.26 -9.15 0.48
N VAL A 134 -10.65 -9.07 1.64
CA VAL A 134 -9.23 -8.70 1.79
C VAL A 134 -8.52 -9.67 2.72
N PHE A 135 -7.22 -9.87 2.49
CA PHE A 135 -6.34 -10.65 3.36
C PHE A 135 -6.01 -9.86 4.63
N ASP A 136 -6.05 -10.51 5.79
CA ASP A 136 -5.76 -9.90 7.10
C ASP A 136 -4.31 -10.04 7.55
N ASN A 137 -3.45 -10.65 6.74
CA ASN A 137 -2.09 -11.03 7.10
C ASN A 137 -1.20 -9.87 7.63
N LEU A 138 -1.59 -8.61 7.45
CA LEU A 138 -0.80 -7.43 7.84
C LEU A 138 -1.24 -6.81 9.16
N ILE A 139 -2.44 -7.16 9.61
CA ILE A 139 -3.05 -6.58 10.79
C ILE A 139 -3.30 -7.69 11.80
N LYS A 140 -2.90 -7.46 13.04
CA LYS A 140 -3.15 -8.40 14.13
C LYS A 140 -4.35 -7.94 14.93
N SER A 141 -5.08 -8.92 15.49
CA SER A 141 -6.11 -8.67 16.50
C SER A 141 -7.20 -7.69 16.06
N VAL A 142 -7.82 -8.00 14.91
CA VAL A 142 -9.01 -7.28 14.44
C VAL A 142 -10.29 -8.09 14.61
N ASN A 143 -11.35 -7.37 14.95
CA ASN A 143 -12.69 -7.86 15.25
C ASN A 143 -13.72 -7.30 14.25
N ILE A 144 -14.85 -7.99 14.13
CA ILE A 144 -16.00 -7.46 13.40
C ILE A 144 -16.41 -6.12 14.04
N GLY A 145 -16.61 -5.10 13.21
CA GLY A 145 -16.90 -3.74 13.64
C GLY A 145 -15.69 -2.79 13.61
N ASP A 146 -14.46 -3.31 13.69
CA ASP A 146 -13.24 -2.49 13.58
C ASP A 146 -13.15 -1.82 12.20
N ARG A 147 -12.42 -0.69 12.13
CA ARG A 147 -12.08 -0.02 10.88
C ARG A 147 -10.62 -0.28 10.52
N VAL A 148 -10.37 -0.48 9.24
CA VAL A 148 -9.04 -0.76 8.70
C VAL A 148 -8.80 0.06 7.43
N LYS A 149 -7.55 0.43 7.18
CA LYS A 149 -7.12 0.89 5.85
C LYS A 149 -6.90 -0.34 4.97
N ILE A 150 -7.48 -0.34 3.77
CA ILE A 150 -7.26 -1.36 2.74
C ILE A 150 -6.49 -0.77 1.57
N HIS A 151 -5.65 -1.60 0.95
CA HIS A 151 -4.96 -1.28 -0.31
C HIS A 151 -4.86 -2.56 -1.14
N TYR A 152 -5.33 -2.52 -2.38
CA TYR A 152 -5.51 -3.69 -3.22
C TYR A 152 -6.41 -4.74 -2.54
N ALA A 153 -5.93 -5.97 -2.42
CA ALA A 153 -6.60 -7.10 -1.77
C ALA A 153 -6.19 -7.28 -0.29
N TYR A 154 -5.55 -6.29 0.35
CA TYR A 154 -5.02 -6.43 1.71
C TYR A 154 -5.58 -5.38 2.66
N ALA A 155 -5.81 -5.78 3.91
CA ALA A 155 -5.97 -4.85 5.02
C ALA A 155 -4.59 -4.53 5.60
N ILE A 156 -4.26 -3.23 5.70
CA ILE A 156 -2.90 -2.72 5.92
C ILE A 156 -2.67 -2.27 7.36
N GLU A 157 -3.68 -1.65 7.96
CA GLU A 157 -3.56 -0.94 9.22
C GLU A 157 -4.94 -0.86 9.89
N LYS A 158 -4.99 -1.12 11.21
CA LYS A 158 -6.19 -0.84 12.03
C LYS A 158 -6.20 0.65 12.38
N ILE A 159 -7.37 1.27 12.32
CA ILE A 159 -7.63 2.68 12.70
C ILE A 159 -8.17 2.74 14.12
#